data_AF-A0A2N1DF29-F1
#
_entry.id   AF-A0A2N1DF29-F1
#
_cell.length_a   1.000
_cell.length_b   1.000
_cell.length_c   1.000
_cell.angle_alpha   90.00
_cell.angle_beta   90.00
_cell.angle_gamma   90.00
#
_symmetry.space_group_name_H-M   'P 1'
#
loop_
_entity.id
_entity.type
_entity.pdbx_description
1 polymer ?
#
loop_
_entity_poly.entity_id
_entity_poly.type
_entity_poly.pdbx_seq_one_letter_code
_entity_poly.pdbx_strand_id
1 'polypeptide(L)'
;MIETRSCLCTKSLHLRGKFALLDETLMNWRQHWIKNEQARKRWIADISHELRTPVAVLKGKIVAMLDGVRALSIERIQSANEEVKELEQLLDNLYELTRTDLGTMHYSKGRLNLFHYSIMKPSGIIRC
;
A
#
# COMPACT_ATOMS: atom_id res chain seq x y z
N MET A 1 -50.04 38.30 -13.83
CA MET A 1 -48.99 37.72 -14.70
C MET A 1 -47.60 37.97 -14.08
N ILE A 2 -47.33 37.46 -12.86
CA ILE A 2 -46.05 37.68 -12.13
C ILE A 2 -45.46 36.38 -11.55
N GLU A 3 -46.24 35.30 -11.41
CA GLU A 3 -45.78 34.07 -10.75
C GLU A 3 -44.80 33.20 -11.56
N THR A 4 -44.71 33.38 -12.88
CA THR A 4 -43.83 32.53 -13.72
C THR A 4 -42.35 32.91 -13.64
N ARG A 5 -41.99 34.17 -13.32
CA ARG A 5 -40.59 34.61 -13.25
C ARG A 5 -39.88 34.22 -11.95
N SER A 6 -40.61 34.16 -10.83
CA SER A 6 -40.06 33.72 -9.54
C SER A 6 -39.60 32.25 -9.60
N CYS A 7 -40.40 31.37 -10.21
CA CYS A 7 -40.10 29.94 -10.32
C CYS A 7 -38.89 29.65 -11.23
N LEU A 8 -38.67 30.44 -12.30
CA LEU A 8 -37.52 30.31 -13.20
C LEU A 8 -36.20 30.73 -12.53
N CYS A 9 -36.20 31.78 -11.71
CA CYS A 9 -35.01 32.23 -10.98
C CYS A 9 -34.56 31.19 -9.94
N THR A 10 -35.51 30.60 -9.20
CA THR A 10 -35.23 29.56 -8.20
C THR A 10 -34.70 28.28 -8.85
N LYS A 11 -35.25 27.85 -10.00
CA LYS A 11 -34.71 26.71 -10.75
C LYS A 11 -33.29 26.98 -11.27
N SER A 12 -33.01 28.18 -11.77
CA SER A 12 -31.67 28.60 -12.23
C SER A 12 -30.64 28.58 -11.09
N LEU A 13 -30.98 29.13 -9.92
CA LEU A 13 -30.09 29.17 -8.76
C LEU A 13 -29.79 27.76 -8.22
N HIS A 14 -30.81 26.89 -8.18
CA HIS A 14 -30.65 25.49 -7.77
C HIS A 14 -29.77 24.68 -8.73
N LEU A 15 -29.93 24.89 -10.04
CA LEU A 15 -29.07 24.25 -11.05
C LEU A 15 -27.61 24.71 -10.91
N ARG A 16 -27.36 26.01 -10.71
CA ARG A 16 -26.00 26.52 -10.44
C ARG A 16 -25.39 25.90 -9.18
N GLY A 17 -26.16 25.73 -8.11
CA GLY A 17 -25.71 25.05 -6.89
C GLY A 17 -25.34 23.58 -7.14
N LYS A 18 -26.14 22.85 -7.92
CA LYS A 18 -25.82 21.47 -8.33
C LYS A 18 -24.56 21.38 -9.19
N PHE A 19 -24.36 22.32 -10.11
CA PHE A 19 -23.13 22.39 -10.92
C PHE A 19 -21.89 22.71 -10.08
N ALA A 20 -21.99 23.62 -9.12
CA ALA A 20 -20.88 23.94 -8.21
C ALA A 20 -20.49 22.74 -7.34
N LEU A 21 -21.48 21.99 -6.81
CA LEU A 21 -21.23 20.76 -6.06
C LEU A 21 -20.59 19.67 -6.94
N LEU A 22 -20.99 19.58 -8.22
CA LEU A 22 -20.37 18.66 -9.17
C LEU A 22 -18.90 19.02 -9.43
N ASP A 23 -18.58 20.31 -9.57
CA ASP A 23 -17.21 20.75 -9.79
C ASP A 23 -16.32 20.47 -8.57
N GLU A 24 -16.79 20.78 -7.35
CA GLU A 24 -16.07 20.47 -6.12
C GLU A 24 -15.81 18.96 -5.95
N THR A 25 -16.82 18.12 -6.20
CA THR A 25 -16.65 16.67 -6.13
C THR A 25 -15.66 16.17 -7.18
N LEU A 26 -15.74 16.64 -8.43
CA LEU A 26 -14.78 16.29 -9.49
C LEU A 26 -13.35 16.72 -9.11
N MET A 27 -13.17 17.91 -8.55
CA MET A 27 -11.85 18.37 -8.10
C MET A 27 -11.31 17.51 -6.96
N ASN A 28 -12.15 17.13 -6.00
CA ASN A 28 -11.75 16.21 -4.93
C ASN A 28 -11.35 14.84 -5.49
N TRP A 29 -12.15 14.24 -6.37
CA TRP A 29 -11.82 12.97 -7.04
C TRP A 29 -10.50 13.07 -7.81
N ARG A 30 -10.29 14.16 -8.54
CA ARG A 30 -9.06 14.43 -9.28
C ARG A 30 -7.84 14.48 -8.36
N GLN A 31 -7.94 15.19 -7.24
CA GLN A 31 -6.86 15.28 -6.25
C GLN A 31 -6.57 13.92 -5.61
N HIS A 32 -7.60 13.16 -5.25
CA HIS A 32 -7.45 11.79 -4.74
C HIS A 32 -6.75 10.89 -5.76
N TRP A 33 -7.15 10.95 -7.03
CA TRP A 33 -6.54 10.15 -8.10
C TRP A 33 -5.07 10.50 -8.32
N ILE A 34 -4.74 11.80 -8.41
CA ILE A 34 -3.36 12.26 -8.58
C ILE A 34 -2.50 11.79 -7.40
N LYS A 35 -2.99 11.92 -6.17
CA LYS A 35 -2.28 11.45 -4.98
C LYS A 35 -2.06 9.94 -5.01
N ASN A 36 -3.08 9.16 -5.40
CA ASN A 36 -2.96 7.71 -5.50
C ASN A 36 -1.94 7.30 -6.57
N GLU A 37 -1.99 7.93 -7.75
CA GLU A 37 -1.05 7.64 -8.82
C GLU A 37 0.39 8.04 -8.45
N GLN A 38 0.58 9.15 -7.75
CA GLN A 38 1.88 9.54 -7.21
C GLN A 38 2.39 8.59 -6.12
N ALA A 39 1.50 8.07 -5.27
CA ALA A 39 1.86 7.05 -4.28
C ALA A 39 2.29 5.76 -4.97
N ARG A 40 1.51 5.29 -5.96
CA ARG A 40 1.82 4.11 -6.77
C ARG A 40 3.17 4.22 -7.47
N LYS A 41 3.46 5.36 -8.10
CA LYS A 41 4.75 5.59 -8.78
C LYS A 41 5.94 5.58 -7.83
N ARG A 42 5.81 6.24 -6.67
CA ARG A 42 6.85 6.24 -5.63
C ARG A 42 7.11 4.83 -5.12
N TRP A 43 6.05 4.10 -4.81
CA TRP A 43 6.14 2.73 -4.33
C TRP A 43 6.84 1.79 -5.33
N ILE A 44 6.54 1.89 -6.63
CA ILE A 44 7.25 1.13 -7.68
C ILE A 44 8.75 1.49 -7.73
N ALA A 45 9.08 2.77 -7.58
CA ALA A 45 10.48 3.20 -7.55
C ALA A 45 11.20 2.64 -6.32
N ASP A 46 10.58 2.71 -5.14
CA ASP A 46 11.15 2.21 -3.88
C ASP A 46 11.42 0.70 -3.97
N ILE A 47 10.46 -0.10 -4.45
CA ILE A 47 10.67 -1.55 -4.69
C ILE A 47 11.83 -1.80 -5.65
N SER A 48 11.91 -1.03 -6.73
CA SER A 48 12.97 -1.19 -7.72
C SER A 48 14.35 -0.93 -7.12
N HIS A 49 14.45 0.02 -6.18
CA HIS A 49 15.69 0.32 -5.46
C HIS A 49 16.05 -0.79 -4.47
N GLU A 50 15.10 -1.26 -3.67
CA GLU A 50 15.31 -2.34 -2.70
C GLU A 50 15.71 -3.66 -3.37
N LEU A 51 15.18 -3.98 -4.55
CA LEU A 51 15.56 -5.19 -5.31
C LEU A 51 16.94 -5.08 -5.96
N ARG A 52 17.36 -3.87 -6.39
CA ARG A 52 18.62 -3.69 -7.14
C ARG A 52 19.84 -4.03 -6.29
N THR A 53 19.81 -3.72 -4.99
CA THR A 53 20.93 -3.93 -4.07
C THR A 53 21.30 -5.41 -3.92
N PRO A 54 20.40 -6.31 -3.46
CA PRO A 54 20.73 -7.72 -3.29
C PRO A 54 21.03 -8.42 -4.62
N VAL A 55 20.38 -8.03 -5.73
CA VAL A 55 20.74 -8.54 -7.07
C VAL A 55 22.18 -8.18 -7.44
N ALA A 56 22.59 -6.93 -7.21
CA ALA A 56 23.95 -6.50 -7.50
C ALA A 56 24.99 -7.22 -6.62
N VAL A 57 24.67 -7.40 -5.34
CA VAL A 57 25.54 -8.12 -4.39
C VAL A 57 25.67 -9.59 -4.78
N LEU A 58 24.55 -10.29 -5.03
CA LEU A 58 24.52 -11.67 -5.50
C LEU A 58 25.36 -11.84 -6.78
N LYS A 59 25.13 -10.97 -7.77
CA LYS A 59 25.89 -10.99 -9.02
C LYS A 59 27.39 -10.78 -8.77
N GLY A 60 27.75 -9.84 -7.89
CA GLY A 60 29.15 -9.61 -7.51
C GLY A 60 29.80 -10.82 -6.83
N LYS A 61 29.06 -11.51 -5.95
CA LYS A 61 29.52 -12.76 -5.34
C LYS A 61 29.78 -13.84 -6.39
N ILE A 62 28.83 -14.05 -7.32
CA ILE A 62 28.93 -15.07 -8.38
C ILE A 62 30.08 -14.77 -9.35
N VAL A 63 30.15 -13.54 -9.88
CA VAL A 63 31.19 -13.14 -10.84
C VAL A 63 32.58 -13.27 -10.22
N ALA A 64 32.77 -12.82 -8.98
CA ALA A 64 34.05 -12.98 -8.29
C ALA A 64 34.47 -14.45 -8.12
N MET A 65 33.50 -15.37 -7.99
CA MET A 65 33.79 -16.81 -7.93
C MET A 65 34.16 -17.38 -9.31
N LEU A 66 33.44 -16.98 -10.35
CA LEU A 66 33.70 -17.42 -11.73
C LEU A 66 35.05 -16.92 -12.26
N ASP A 67 35.42 -15.69 -11.93
CA ASP A 67 36.68 -15.08 -12.34
C ASP A 67 37.89 -15.58 -11.51
N GLY A 68 37.66 -16.46 -10.53
CA GLY A 68 38.71 -17.01 -9.65
C GLY A 68 39.28 -16.02 -8.63
N VAL A 69 38.88 -14.75 -8.67
CA VAL A 69 39.20 -13.71 -7.67
C VAL A 69 38.81 -14.18 -6.25
N ARG A 70 37.72 -14.94 -6.17
CA ARG A 70 37.27 -15.61 -4.97
C ARG A 70 37.19 -17.13 -5.24
N ALA A 71 38.01 -17.93 -4.55
CA ALA A 71 37.86 -19.39 -4.53
C ALA A 71 36.39 -19.83 -4.30
N LEU A 72 35.94 -20.82 -5.07
CA LEU A 72 34.64 -21.46 -4.92
C LEU A 72 34.66 -22.36 -3.67
N SER A 73 33.78 -22.10 -2.71
CA SER A 73 33.64 -22.89 -1.49
C SER A 73 32.17 -22.99 -1.10
N ILE A 74 31.84 -24.00 -0.29
CA ILE A 74 30.49 -24.21 0.26
C ILE A 74 30.01 -22.96 1.02
N GLU A 75 30.87 -22.37 1.84
CA GLU A 75 30.58 -21.14 2.60
C GLU A 75 30.17 -19.97 1.70
N ARG A 76 30.81 -19.83 0.53
CA ARG A 76 30.52 -18.73 -0.41
C ARG A 76 29.26 -18.98 -1.22
N ILE A 77 28.98 -20.24 -1.54
CA ILE A 77 27.71 -20.66 -2.12
C ILE A 77 26.58 -20.39 -1.10
N GLN A 78 26.78 -20.72 0.18
CA GLN A 78 25.84 -20.40 1.24
C GLN A 78 25.59 -18.90 1.36
N SER A 79 26.65 -18.08 1.33
CA SER A 79 26.49 -16.62 1.38
C SER A 79 25.82 -16.03 0.13
N ALA A 80 26.00 -16.63 -1.04
CA ALA A 80 25.21 -16.26 -2.22
C ALA A 80 23.73 -16.66 -2.06
N ASN A 81 23.48 -17.83 -1.46
CA ASN A 81 22.13 -18.31 -1.17
C ASN A 81 21.41 -17.46 -0.10
N GLU A 82 22.14 -16.81 0.82
CA GLU A 82 21.57 -15.81 1.74
C GLU A 82 21.00 -14.61 0.99
N GLU A 83 21.69 -14.08 -0.03
CA GLU A 83 21.17 -12.98 -0.86
C GLU A 83 19.91 -13.39 -1.64
N VAL A 84 19.83 -14.67 -2.07
CA VAL A 84 18.63 -15.21 -2.72
C VAL A 84 17.46 -15.23 -1.75
N LYS A 85 17.67 -15.65 -0.49
CA LYS A 85 16.62 -15.63 0.54
C LYS A 85 16.16 -14.23 0.87
N GLU A 86 17.07 -13.26 0.94
CA GLU A 86 16.71 -11.84 1.13
C GLU A 86 15.84 -11.33 -0.03
N LEU A 87 16.17 -11.70 -1.26
CA LEU A 87 15.35 -11.41 -2.44
C LEU A 87 13.97 -12.06 -2.38
N GLU A 88 13.88 -13.33 -1.99
CA GLU A 88 12.61 -14.05 -1.80
C GLU A 88 11.74 -13.35 -0.76
N GLN A 89 12.31 -12.95 0.39
CA GLN A 89 11.56 -12.25 1.44
C GLN A 89 11.03 -10.88 0.96
N LEU A 90 11.81 -10.13 0.18
CA LEU A 90 11.36 -8.87 -0.42
C LEU A 90 10.20 -9.09 -1.41
N LEU A 91 10.26 -10.16 -2.21
CA LEU A 91 9.18 -10.53 -3.13
C LEU A 91 7.91 -10.96 -2.39
N ASP A 92 8.04 -11.73 -1.30
CA ASP A 92 6.90 -12.13 -0.47
C ASP A 92 6.23 -10.92 0.19
N ASN A 93 7.03 -9.98 0.72
CA ASN A 93 6.52 -8.74 1.29
C ASN A 93 5.74 -7.92 0.24
N LEU A 94 6.26 -7.85 -0.98
CA LEU A 94 5.59 -7.19 -2.10
C LEU A 94 4.26 -7.89 -2.44
N TYR A 95 4.27 -9.22 -2.47
CA TYR A 95 3.08 -10.01 -2.75
C TYR A 95 1.98 -9.78 -1.70
N GLU A 96 2.32 -9.77 -0.41
CA GLU A 96 1.36 -9.49 0.68
C GLU A 96 0.76 -8.08 0.59
N LEU A 97 1.57 -7.08 0.23
CA LEU A 97 1.08 -5.71 0.01
C LEU A 97 0.10 -5.65 -1.17
N THR A 98 0.43 -6.26 -2.31
CA THR A 98 -0.46 -6.27 -3.48
C THR A 98 -1.77 -7.02 -3.22
N ARG A 99 -1.74 -8.10 -2.41
CA ARG A 99 -2.95 -8.83 -1.99
C ARG A 99 -3.86 -7.97 -1.12
N THR A 100 -3.29 -7.16 -0.24
CA THR A 100 -4.05 -6.25 0.63
C THR A 100 -4.64 -5.08 -0.15
N ASP A 101 -3.93 -4.56 -1.15
CA ASP A 101 -4.43 -3.49 -2.02
C ASP A 101 -5.52 -3.97 -3.01
N LEU A 102 -5.41 -5.20 -3.53
CA LEU A 102 -6.43 -5.80 -4.40
C LEU A 102 -7.65 -6.31 -3.63
N GLY A 103 -7.45 -6.76 -2.39
CA GLY A 103 -8.52 -7.04 -1.46
C GLY A 103 -8.99 -5.75 -0.81
N THR A 104 -9.74 -4.91 -1.55
CA THR A 104 -10.50 -3.78 -0.98
C THR A 104 -10.92 -4.12 0.44
N MET A 105 -10.27 -3.52 1.43
CA MET A 105 -10.61 -3.69 2.83
C MET A 105 -12.10 -3.36 2.95
N HIS A 106 -12.92 -4.41 3.01
CA HIS A 106 -14.28 -4.31 3.47
C HIS A 106 -14.19 -4.10 4.99
N TYR A 107 -13.80 -2.89 5.39
CA TYR A 107 -13.99 -2.44 6.75
C TYR A 107 -15.49 -2.27 6.96
N SER A 108 -16.18 -3.38 7.22
CA SER A 108 -17.51 -3.34 7.78
C SER A 108 -17.37 -2.86 9.21
N LYS A 109 -17.85 -1.65 9.48
CA LYS A 109 -17.92 -1.06 10.81
C LYS A 109 -19.02 -1.79 11.61
N GLY A 110 -18.78 -3.05 11.92
CA GLY A 110 -19.57 -3.82 12.86
C GLY A 110 -19.22 -3.38 14.27
N ARG A 111 -20.22 -3.21 15.14
CA ARG A 111 -19.98 -2.92 16.56
C ARG A 111 -19.19 -4.10 17.14
N LEU A 112 -17.88 -3.91 17.35
CA LEU A 112 -17.07 -4.82 18.15
C LEU A 112 -17.59 -4.74 19.58
N ASN A 113 -18.33 -5.78 19.97
CA ASN A 113 -18.80 -5.92 21.33
C ASN A 113 -17.62 -6.36 22.20
N LEU A 114 -17.06 -5.42 22.96
CA LEU A 114 -15.89 -5.60 23.82
C LEU A 114 -16.10 -6.57 24.99
N PHE A 115 -17.27 -7.18 25.14
CA PHE A 115 -17.57 -8.11 26.24
C PHE A 115 -17.01 -9.53 26.07
N HIS A 116 -16.46 -9.90 24.90
CA HIS A 116 -15.99 -11.28 24.67
C HIS A 116 -14.47 -11.49 24.84
N TYR A 117 -13.66 -10.43 24.90
CA TYR A 117 -12.20 -10.59 24.94
C TYR A 117 -11.63 -10.96 26.33
N SER A 118 -12.42 -10.83 27.41
CA SER A 118 -11.93 -11.07 28.78
C SER A 118 -12.02 -12.51 29.30
N ILE A 119 -12.43 -13.50 28.50
CA ILE A 119 -12.63 -14.89 29.00
C ILE A 119 -11.58 -15.90 28.51
N MET A 120 -10.49 -15.45 27.88
CA MET A 120 -9.33 -16.31 27.62
C MET A 120 -8.22 -16.03 28.66
N LYS A 121 -8.32 -16.77 29.77
CA LYS A 121 -7.47 -16.96 30.99
C LYS A 121 -5.94 -17.10 30.70
N PRO A 122 -5.00 -17.06 31.70
CA PRO A 122 -5.18 -17.46 33.10
C PRO A 122 -4.53 -16.60 34.21
N SER A 123 -5.09 -16.81 35.40
CA SER A 123 -4.46 -16.87 36.73
C SER A 123 -3.17 -16.09 36.98
N GLY A 124 -3.23 -15.14 37.93
CA GLY A 124 -2.04 -14.70 38.66
C GLY A 124 -2.10 -13.25 39.09
N ILE A 125 -2.56 -13.07 40.33
CA ILE A 125 -2.52 -11.86 41.15
C ILE A 125 -1.23 -11.04 40.95
N ILE A 126 -1.35 -9.77 40.57
CA ILE A 126 -0.52 -8.71 41.17
C ILE A 126 -1.45 -7.58 41.61
N ARG A 127 -1.62 -7.53 42.93
CA ARG A 127 -2.15 -6.42 43.71
C ARG A 127 -1.13 -5.29 43.66
N CYS A 128 -1.60 -4.04 43.69
CA CYS A 128 -0.80 -2.81 43.66
C CYS A 128 0.42 -2.84 44.59
#